data_AF-A0JJX9-F1
#
_entry.id   AF-A0JJX9-F1
#
_cell.length_a   1.000
_cell.length_b   1.000
_cell.length_c   1.000
_cell.angle_alpha   90.00
_cell.angle_beta   90.00
_cell.angle_gamma   90.00
#
_symmetry.space_group_name_H-M   'P 1'
#
loop_
_entity.id
_entity.type
_entity.pdbx_description
1 polymer ?
#
loop_
_entity_poly.entity_id
_entity_poly.type
_entity_poly.pdbx_seq_one_letter_code
_entity_poly.pdbx_strand_id
1 'polypeptide(L)'
;VDATITLSYPANWSKKNGSSELVPHLSTIDALTISTNLSQDILLNSFKSIDHCWMKRISIKAGNKPEEDLRNINAKITKEIQGLDSQGDTYLIFGGNVGTMKVQLEFIMPAAHEIETVKDSVEKSCYSLHFKNRTQFIDDIIFYSPLNAISTLFVAYDKEPHFSPGGIEAGYPNIMNPVDSLVSHAQIAQSLLYKLDGLTRGESNTLWMRSLNIIAENPAKRI
;
A
#
# COMPACT_ATOMS: atom_id res chain seq x y z
N VAL A 1 -9.21 9.07 -13.97
CA VAL A 1 -9.12 10.19 -13.00
C VAL A 1 -7.70 10.73 -13.07
N ASP A 2 -7.59 12.05 -13.21
CA ASP A 2 -6.33 12.78 -13.19
C ASP A 2 -6.36 13.70 -11.95
N ALA A 3 -5.24 13.80 -11.23
CA ALA A 3 -5.11 14.60 -10.02
C ALA A 3 -3.72 15.22 -9.91
N THR A 4 -3.65 16.37 -9.25
CA THR A 4 -2.39 17.00 -8.84
C THR A 4 -2.33 16.98 -7.32
N ILE A 5 -1.23 16.45 -6.78
CA ILE A 5 -1.11 16.09 -5.37
C ILE A 5 0.09 16.81 -4.77
N THR A 6 -0.10 17.35 -3.57
CA THR A 6 0.97 17.88 -2.72
C THR A 6 1.23 16.90 -1.58
N LEU A 7 2.48 16.51 -1.37
CA LEU A 7 2.91 15.72 -0.21
C LEU A 7 3.72 16.57 0.76
N SER A 8 3.58 16.27 2.05
CA SER A 8 4.34 16.91 3.12
C SER A 8 4.76 15.85 4.13
N TYR A 9 6.04 15.85 4.47
CA TYR A 9 6.60 14.95 5.48
C TYR A 9 6.89 15.74 6.76
N PRO A 10 6.78 15.11 7.94
CA PRO A 10 7.15 15.75 9.20
C PRO A 10 8.65 16.06 9.21
N ALA A 11 9.08 17.02 10.05
CA ALA A 11 10.46 17.51 10.06
C ALA A 11 11.50 16.37 10.03
N ASN A 12 11.68 15.63 11.09
CA ASN A 12 12.60 14.50 11.21
C ASN A 12 12.23 13.19 10.46
N TRP A 13 11.61 13.24 9.27
CA TRP A 13 11.05 12.05 8.60
C TRP A 13 12.06 10.90 8.39
N SER A 14 13.34 11.21 8.18
CA SER A 14 14.42 10.22 8.15
C SER A 14 15.77 10.82 8.55
N LYS A 15 16.36 10.23 9.59
CA LYS A 15 17.71 10.56 10.07
C LYS A 15 18.62 9.35 9.95
N LYS A 16 19.86 9.54 9.50
CA LYS A 16 20.96 8.60 9.71
C LYS A 16 21.88 9.19 10.79
N ASN A 17 22.49 8.33 11.59
CA ASN A 17 23.35 8.79 12.68
C ASN A 17 24.47 9.68 12.12
N GLY A 18 24.59 10.91 12.63
CA GLY A 18 25.65 11.85 12.26
C GLY A 18 25.53 12.53 10.89
N SER A 19 24.46 12.31 10.12
CA SER A 19 24.24 12.98 8.83
C SER A 19 23.16 14.05 8.89
N SER A 20 23.15 14.95 7.90
CA SER A 20 21.98 15.79 7.60
C SER A 20 20.74 14.94 7.33
N GLU A 21 19.55 15.51 7.54
CA GLU A 21 18.27 14.87 7.18
C GLU A 21 18.27 14.47 5.71
N LEU A 22 17.68 13.31 5.40
CA LEU A 22 17.51 12.89 3.99
C LEU A 22 16.48 13.79 3.32
N VAL A 23 16.64 14.03 2.02
CA VAL A 23 15.66 14.77 1.23
C VAL A 23 14.40 13.91 1.06
N PRO A 24 13.21 14.39 1.47
CA PRO A 24 11.95 13.69 1.23
C PRO A 24 11.71 13.43 -0.25
N HIS A 25 11.12 12.28 -0.57
CA HIS A 25 10.79 11.90 -1.94
C HIS A 25 9.50 11.10 -1.96
N LEU A 26 8.83 11.09 -3.11
CA LEU A 26 7.65 10.26 -3.33
C LEU A 26 7.98 8.79 -3.08
N SER A 27 7.37 8.20 -2.05
CA SER A 27 7.64 6.81 -1.69
C SER A 27 6.70 5.83 -2.41
N THR A 28 7.06 4.55 -2.38
CA THR A 28 6.18 3.48 -2.87
C THR A 28 4.88 3.37 -2.05
N ILE A 29 4.91 3.72 -0.76
CA ILE A 29 3.70 3.76 0.09
C ILE A 29 2.76 4.85 -0.43
N ASP A 30 3.28 6.04 -0.73
CA ASP A 30 2.47 7.15 -1.26
C ASP A 30 1.87 6.78 -2.62
N ALA A 31 2.67 6.18 -3.51
CA ALA A 31 2.17 5.70 -4.80
C ALA A 31 1.03 4.68 -4.64
N LEU A 32 1.15 3.74 -3.69
CA LEU A 32 0.11 2.76 -3.38
C LEU A 32 -1.15 3.43 -2.81
N THR A 33 -1.03 4.28 -1.80
CA THR A 33 -2.19 4.92 -1.16
C THR A 33 -2.90 5.86 -2.12
N ILE A 34 -2.16 6.70 -2.86
CA ILE A 34 -2.72 7.63 -3.84
C ILE A 34 -3.48 6.87 -4.93
N SER A 35 -2.83 5.90 -5.57
CA SER A 35 -3.44 5.16 -6.69
C SER A 35 -4.65 4.35 -6.25
N THR A 36 -4.63 3.80 -5.03
CA THR A 36 -5.79 3.11 -4.45
C THR A 36 -6.94 4.08 -4.22
N ASN A 37 -6.70 5.24 -3.60
CA ASN A 37 -7.75 6.24 -3.38
C ASN A 37 -8.36 6.76 -4.70
N LEU A 38 -7.53 7.07 -5.71
CA LEU A 38 -8.03 7.46 -7.04
C LEU A 38 -8.82 6.33 -7.74
N SER A 39 -8.50 5.07 -7.46
CA SER A 39 -9.27 3.92 -7.98
C SER A 39 -10.62 3.80 -7.28
N GLN A 40 -10.70 4.08 -5.98
CA GLN A 40 -11.96 4.11 -5.23
C GLN A 40 -12.94 5.10 -5.87
N ASP A 41 -12.48 6.30 -6.23
CA ASP A 41 -13.32 7.31 -6.89
C ASP A 41 -13.94 6.78 -8.19
N ILE A 42 -13.19 5.98 -8.96
CA ILE A 42 -13.72 5.36 -10.18
C ILE A 42 -14.71 4.25 -9.85
N LEU A 43 -14.41 3.43 -8.84
CA LEU A 43 -15.26 2.30 -8.44
C LEU A 43 -16.61 2.78 -7.86
N LEU A 44 -16.62 3.87 -7.09
CA LEU A 44 -17.85 4.46 -6.55
C LEU A 44 -18.80 4.99 -7.63
N ASN A 45 -18.33 5.22 -8.86
CA ASN A 45 -19.22 5.50 -10.00
C ASN A 45 -19.90 4.24 -10.56
N SER A 46 -19.39 3.05 -10.25
CA SER A 46 -19.87 1.76 -10.78
C SER A 46 -20.58 0.90 -9.73
N PHE A 47 -20.28 1.10 -8.44
CA PHE A 47 -20.77 0.29 -7.33
C PHE A 47 -21.33 1.16 -6.22
N LYS A 48 -22.40 0.69 -5.55
CA LYS A 48 -23.04 1.40 -4.42
C LYS A 48 -22.23 1.34 -3.14
N SER A 49 -21.40 0.32 -3.00
CA SER A 49 -20.48 0.11 -1.89
C SER A 49 -19.24 -0.58 -2.44
N ILE A 50 -18.09 -0.28 -1.83
CA ILE A 50 -16.80 -0.87 -2.17
C ILE A 50 -16.09 -1.47 -0.96
N ASP A 51 -16.80 -1.62 0.16
CA ASP A 51 -16.21 -2.09 1.43
C ASP A 51 -15.67 -3.52 1.33
N HIS A 52 -16.33 -4.37 0.55
CA HIS A 52 -15.91 -5.75 0.28
C HIS A 52 -15.06 -5.91 -0.99
N CYS A 53 -14.79 -4.81 -1.70
CA CYS A 53 -13.78 -4.82 -2.76
C CYS A 53 -12.41 -5.06 -2.13
N TRP A 54 -11.60 -5.94 -2.70
CA TRP A 54 -10.28 -6.25 -2.15
C TRP A 54 -9.16 -6.24 -3.19
N MET A 55 -7.95 -5.95 -2.72
CA MET A 55 -6.76 -5.85 -3.57
C MET A 55 -6.16 -7.23 -3.81
N LYS A 56 -6.21 -7.71 -5.06
CA LYS A 56 -5.63 -8.99 -5.46
C LYS A 56 -4.16 -8.87 -5.85
N ARG A 57 -3.81 -7.81 -6.58
CA ARG A 57 -2.44 -7.58 -7.03
C ARG A 57 -2.09 -6.10 -7.03
N ILE A 58 -0.88 -5.81 -6.58
CA ILE A 58 -0.23 -4.51 -6.74
C ILE A 58 1.04 -4.72 -7.55
N SER A 59 1.26 -3.92 -8.58
CA SER A 59 2.55 -3.79 -9.24
C SER A 59 2.94 -2.31 -9.32
N ILE A 60 4.09 -1.96 -8.75
CA ILE A 60 4.64 -0.60 -8.82
C ILE A 60 6.06 -0.69 -9.36
N LYS A 61 6.38 0.13 -10.36
CA LYS A 61 7.73 0.29 -10.89
C LYS A 61 8.18 1.72 -10.70
N ALA A 62 9.31 1.89 -10.01
CA ALA A 62 9.87 3.21 -9.75
C ALA A 62 10.40 3.85 -11.04
N GLY A 63 10.42 5.19 -11.04
CA GLY A 63 11.09 5.96 -12.08
C GLY A 63 12.61 5.77 -12.07
N ASN A 64 13.27 6.43 -13.02
CA ASN A 64 14.74 6.38 -13.13
C ASN A 64 15.46 7.26 -12.10
N LYS A 65 14.74 8.20 -11.47
CA LYS A 65 15.26 9.10 -10.44
C LYS A 65 14.22 9.30 -9.33
N PRO A 66 14.63 9.58 -8.09
CA PRO A 66 13.73 10.00 -7.03
C PRO A 66 13.01 11.30 -7.41
N GLU A 67 11.76 11.42 -6.98
CA GLU A 67 10.95 12.63 -7.15
C GLU A 67 10.90 13.38 -5.83
N GLU A 68 11.69 14.46 -5.75
CA GLU A 68 11.92 15.25 -4.53
C GLU A 68 11.11 16.56 -4.51
N ASP A 69 10.58 17.00 -5.66
CA ASP A 69 9.62 18.12 -5.70
C ASP A 69 8.21 17.59 -5.46
N LEU A 70 7.76 17.74 -4.22
CA LEU A 70 6.53 17.15 -3.73
C LEU A 70 5.30 18.06 -3.83
N ARG A 71 5.41 19.22 -4.49
CA ARG A 71 4.34 20.23 -4.51
C ARG A 71 3.24 19.92 -5.52
N ASN A 72 3.61 19.37 -6.68
CA ASN A 72 2.70 19.20 -7.82
C ASN A 72 2.90 17.83 -8.49
N ILE A 73 2.76 16.76 -7.70
CA ILE A 73 2.89 15.39 -8.19
C ILE A 73 1.65 15.07 -9.03
N ASN A 74 1.85 14.76 -10.31
CA ASN A 74 0.77 14.35 -11.18
C ASN A 74 0.44 12.87 -10.94
N ALA A 75 -0.81 12.56 -10.68
CA ALA A 75 -1.31 11.20 -10.57
C ALA A 75 -2.43 10.97 -11.57
N LYS A 76 -2.35 9.85 -12.29
CA LYS A 76 -3.33 9.44 -13.28
C LYS A 76 -3.63 7.98 -13.10
N ILE A 77 -4.89 7.64 -12.93
CA ILE A 77 -5.36 6.25 -12.85
C ILE A 77 -6.57 6.07 -13.77
N THR A 78 -6.56 4.98 -14.54
CA THR A 78 -7.62 4.61 -15.47
C THR A 78 -8.00 3.15 -15.27
N LYS A 79 -9.31 2.84 -15.33
CA LYS A 79 -9.80 1.47 -15.45
C LYS A 79 -9.44 0.94 -16.83
N GLU A 80 -8.65 -0.12 -16.89
CA GLU A 80 -8.18 -0.74 -18.12
C GLU A 80 -9.09 -1.90 -18.54
N ILE A 81 -9.43 -2.77 -17.59
CA ILE A 81 -10.19 -4.01 -17.84
C ILE A 81 -11.26 -4.19 -16.75
N GLN A 82 -12.40 -4.72 -17.16
CA GLN A 82 -13.45 -5.23 -16.27
C GLN A 82 -14.02 -6.53 -16.86
N GLY A 83 -14.23 -7.54 -16.02
CA GLY A 83 -14.85 -8.80 -16.42
C GLY A 83 -15.42 -9.56 -15.22
N LEU A 84 -16.07 -10.69 -15.49
CA LEU A 84 -16.51 -11.62 -14.45
C LEU A 84 -15.60 -12.85 -14.46
N ASP A 85 -15.26 -13.35 -13.28
CA ASP A 85 -14.57 -14.62 -13.15
C ASP A 85 -15.57 -15.80 -13.12
N SER A 86 -15.06 -17.03 -13.00
CA SER A 86 -15.91 -18.23 -12.99
C SER A 86 -16.80 -18.37 -11.76
N GLN A 87 -16.55 -17.59 -10.70
CA GLN A 87 -17.37 -17.53 -9.49
C GLN A 87 -18.41 -16.40 -9.57
N GLY A 88 -18.40 -15.62 -10.66
CA GLY A 88 -19.27 -14.47 -10.85
C GLY A 88 -18.73 -13.20 -10.19
N ASP A 89 -17.52 -13.22 -9.62
CA ASP A 89 -16.91 -12.04 -9.02
C ASP A 89 -16.46 -11.08 -10.13
N THR A 90 -16.68 -9.79 -9.92
CA THR A 90 -16.21 -8.76 -10.85
C THR A 90 -14.73 -8.50 -10.62
N TYR A 91 -13.91 -8.78 -11.64
CA TYR A 91 -12.48 -8.48 -11.67
C TYR A 91 -12.21 -7.16 -12.41
N LEU A 92 -11.39 -6.30 -11.82
CA LEU A 92 -11.08 -4.96 -12.32
C LEU A 92 -9.57 -4.72 -12.34
N ILE A 93 -9.04 -4.25 -13.48
CA ILE A 93 -7.65 -3.79 -13.59
C ILE A 93 -7.63 -2.28 -13.76
N PHE A 94 -6.78 -1.63 -12.97
CA PHE A 94 -6.45 -0.22 -13.08
C PHE A 94 -4.98 -0.06 -13.39
N GLY A 95 -4.67 0.89 -14.25
CA GLY A 95 -3.30 1.24 -14.60
C GLY A 95 -3.11 2.74 -14.67
N GLY A 96 -1.85 3.16 -14.51
CA GLY A 96 -1.47 4.57 -14.62
C GLY A 96 -0.16 4.88 -13.93
N ASN A 97 -0.07 6.08 -13.37
CA ASN A 97 1.14 6.57 -12.71
C ASN A 97 0.83 7.49 -11.53
N VAL A 98 1.77 7.52 -10.58
CA VAL A 98 1.84 8.55 -9.53
C VAL A 98 3.24 9.14 -9.61
N GLY A 99 3.32 10.42 -9.98
CA GLY A 99 4.57 11.04 -10.38
C GLY A 99 5.23 10.23 -11.50
N THR A 100 6.50 9.91 -11.31
CA THR A 100 7.30 9.04 -12.19
C THR A 100 7.08 7.54 -12.00
N MET A 101 6.34 7.09 -10.98
CA MET A 101 6.11 5.67 -10.72
C MET A 101 4.96 5.14 -11.56
N LYS A 102 5.18 4.02 -12.26
CA LYS A 102 4.11 3.28 -12.96
C LYS A 102 3.40 2.35 -11.97
N VAL A 103 2.08 2.36 -11.99
CA VAL A 103 1.24 1.58 -11.08
C VAL A 103 0.24 0.73 -11.87
N GLN A 104 0.03 -0.51 -11.43
CA GLN A 104 -1.08 -1.36 -11.83
C GLN A 104 -1.69 -2.00 -10.58
N LEU A 105 -3.02 -1.92 -10.48
CA LEU A 105 -3.79 -2.47 -9.36
C LEU A 105 -4.84 -3.41 -9.93
N GLU A 106 -4.98 -4.58 -9.31
CA GLU A 106 -6.03 -5.54 -9.61
C GLU A 106 -6.94 -5.68 -8.41
N PHE A 107 -8.23 -5.40 -8.61
CA PHE A 107 -9.26 -5.52 -7.60
C PHE A 107 -10.24 -6.63 -7.93
N ILE A 108 -10.85 -7.18 -6.89
CA ILE A 108 -11.97 -8.11 -6.98
C ILE A 108 -13.13 -7.51 -6.19
N MET A 109 -14.28 -7.42 -6.83
CA MET A 109 -15.56 -7.13 -6.22
C MET A 109 -16.37 -8.43 -6.15
N PRO A 110 -16.60 -9.00 -4.95
CA PRO A 110 -17.36 -10.23 -4.85
C PRO A 110 -18.82 -10.04 -5.23
N ALA A 111 -19.40 -10.99 -5.98
CA ALA A 111 -20.77 -10.91 -6.48
C ALA A 111 -21.81 -10.73 -5.37
N ALA A 112 -21.56 -11.36 -4.20
CA ALA A 112 -22.45 -11.34 -3.05
C ALA A 112 -22.66 -9.94 -2.45
N HIS A 113 -21.76 -8.99 -2.73
CA HIS A 113 -21.74 -7.68 -2.08
C HIS A 113 -22.07 -6.51 -3.03
N GLU A 114 -22.43 -6.75 -4.30
CA GLU A 114 -22.75 -5.68 -5.26
C GLU A 114 -24.01 -4.86 -4.90
N ILE A 115 -24.88 -5.37 -4.02
CA ILE A 115 -26.20 -4.78 -3.70
C ILE A 115 -26.24 -4.09 -2.31
N GLU A 116 -25.13 -4.08 -1.56
CA GLU A 116 -25.11 -3.50 -0.21
C GLU A 116 -25.40 -1.98 -0.18
N THR A 117 -26.02 -1.52 0.91
CA THR A 117 -26.40 -0.12 1.14
C THR A 117 -25.17 0.75 1.42
N VAL A 118 -25.20 1.98 0.89
CA VAL A 118 -24.17 3.03 0.97
C VAL A 118 -23.61 3.21 2.39
N LYS A 119 -22.28 3.13 2.53
CA LYS A 119 -21.52 3.60 3.70
C LYS A 119 -20.31 4.42 3.24
N ASP A 120 -20.56 5.52 2.54
CA ASP A 120 -19.48 6.30 1.96
C ASP A 120 -19.03 7.44 2.87
N SER A 121 -17.91 7.21 3.54
CA SER A 121 -17.04 8.28 4.00
C SER A 121 -15.63 7.98 3.48
N VAL A 122 -15.31 8.47 2.28
CA VAL A 122 -13.96 8.36 1.66
C VAL A 122 -12.88 8.90 2.59
N GLU A 123 -13.21 9.89 3.42
CA GLU A 123 -12.31 10.46 4.45
C GLU A 123 -11.80 9.42 5.45
N LYS A 124 -12.46 8.26 5.57
CA LYS A 124 -12.11 7.16 6.48
C LYS A 124 -11.64 5.89 5.77
N SER A 125 -11.13 6.00 4.53
CA SER A 125 -10.59 4.84 3.80
C SER A 125 -9.49 4.08 4.57
N CYS A 126 -9.47 2.75 4.43
CA CYS A 126 -8.35 1.90 4.84
C CYS A 126 -6.99 2.42 4.34
N TYR A 127 -6.97 3.04 3.17
CA TYR A 127 -5.76 3.52 2.49
C TYR A 127 -5.51 5.02 2.64
N SER A 128 -6.28 5.73 3.48
CA SER A 128 -6.06 7.16 3.77
C SER A 128 -5.47 7.39 5.16
N LEU A 129 -6.19 7.00 6.21
CA LEU A 129 -5.82 7.24 7.60
C LEU A 129 -5.65 5.96 8.40
N HIS A 130 -6.35 4.88 8.04
CA HIS A 130 -6.40 3.68 8.88
C HIS A 130 -5.01 3.06 9.11
N PHE A 131 -4.17 3.00 8.07
CA PHE A 131 -2.81 2.45 8.21
C PHE A 131 -1.93 3.24 9.20
N LYS A 132 -2.29 4.48 9.56
CA LYS A 132 -1.57 5.29 10.57
C LYS A 132 -1.93 4.92 12.00
N ASN A 133 -3.02 4.18 12.21
CA ASN A 133 -3.50 3.73 13.53
C ASN A 133 -3.18 2.25 13.77
N ARG A 134 -2.22 1.70 13.02
CA ARG A 134 -1.80 0.31 13.09
C ARG A 134 -0.31 0.26 13.39
N THR A 135 0.06 -0.54 14.37
CA THR A 135 1.46 -0.82 14.68
C THR A 135 1.81 -2.23 14.20
N GLN A 136 2.87 -2.34 13.39
CA GLN A 136 3.43 -3.61 12.93
C GLN A 136 4.56 -4.05 13.87
N PHE A 137 4.37 -5.19 14.52
CA PHE A 137 5.37 -5.87 15.35
C PHE A 137 6.00 -7.01 14.54
N ILE A 138 7.32 -6.94 14.34
CA ILE A 138 8.09 -7.96 13.61
C ILE A 138 9.00 -8.64 14.62
N ASP A 139 8.71 -9.90 14.91
CA ASP A 139 9.45 -10.73 15.87
C ASP A 139 10.03 -11.97 15.19
N ASP A 140 10.84 -12.74 15.94
CA ASP A 140 11.41 -14.02 15.51
C ASP A 140 12.10 -13.98 14.14
N ILE A 141 12.90 -12.93 13.90
CA ILE A 141 13.62 -12.78 12.63
C ILE A 141 14.75 -13.83 12.55
N ILE A 142 14.51 -14.88 11.79
CA ILE A 142 15.45 -15.98 11.53
C ILE A 142 16.03 -15.83 10.13
N PHE A 143 17.36 -15.75 10.05
CA PHE A 143 18.10 -15.72 8.80
C PHE A 143 18.51 -17.15 8.41
N TYR A 144 17.68 -17.83 7.63
CA TYR A 144 17.93 -19.21 7.19
C TYR A 144 19.09 -19.33 6.21
N SER A 145 19.31 -18.30 5.40
CA SER A 145 20.44 -18.22 4.48
C SER A 145 20.82 -16.75 4.27
N PRO A 146 21.94 -16.46 3.60
CA PRO A 146 22.30 -15.09 3.25
C PRO A 146 21.16 -14.36 2.49
N LEU A 147 20.34 -15.09 1.73
CA LEU A 147 19.30 -14.51 0.87
C LEU A 147 17.88 -14.75 1.39
N ASN A 148 17.73 -15.30 2.60
CA ASN A 148 16.42 -15.65 3.13
C ASN A 148 16.31 -15.32 4.62
N ALA A 149 15.27 -14.54 4.95
CA ALA A 149 14.83 -14.29 6.30
C ALA A 149 13.35 -14.66 6.42
N ILE A 150 12.98 -15.21 7.57
CA ILE A 150 11.60 -15.44 7.98
C ILE A 150 11.39 -14.70 9.29
N SER A 151 10.20 -14.18 9.50
CA SER A 151 9.80 -13.50 10.72
C SER A 151 8.32 -13.72 10.99
N THR A 152 7.93 -13.53 12.24
CA THR A 152 6.52 -13.43 12.63
C THR A 152 6.10 -11.97 12.56
N LEU A 153 4.97 -11.69 11.89
CA LEU A 153 4.38 -10.35 11.84
C LEU A 153 3.05 -10.36 12.60
N PHE A 154 2.93 -9.48 13.57
CA PHE A 154 1.70 -9.18 14.28
C PHE A 154 1.31 -7.72 14.04
N VAL A 155 0.06 -7.46 13.65
CA VAL A 155 -0.44 -6.10 13.43
C VAL A 155 -1.47 -5.78 14.51
N ALA A 156 -1.18 -4.76 15.32
CA ALA A 156 -2.06 -4.30 16.38
C ALA A 156 -2.76 -2.99 16.00
N TYR A 157 -3.95 -2.78 16.56
CA TYR A 157 -4.68 -1.51 16.46
C TYR A 157 -4.35 -0.58 17.62
N ASP A 158 -3.93 0.63 17.31
CA ASP A 158 -3.63 1.64 18.30
C ASP A 158 -4.93 2.34 18.72
N LYS A 159 -5.57 1.78 19.76
CA LYS A 159 -6.49 2.44 20.72
C LYS A 159 -7.65 3.32 20.21
N GLU A 160 -8.12 3.17 18.98
CA GLU A 160 -9.38 3.78 18.52
C GLU A 160 -10.48 2.70 18.41
N PRO A 161 -11.20 2.34 19.50
CA PRO A 161 -12.23 1.30 19.50
C PRO A 161 -13.46 1.60 18.60
N HIS A 162 -13.50 2.75 17.92
CA HIS A 162 -14.65 3.22 17.15
C HIS A 162 -14.31 3.68 15.73
N PHE A 163 -13.09 3.45 15.24
CA PHE A 163 -12.78 3.73 13.83
C PHE A 163 -13.34 2.61 12.95
N SER A 164 -14.48 2.86 12.31
CA SER A 164 -14.99 2.03 11.22
C SER A 164 -14.48 2.60 9.90
N PRO A 165 -13.45 2.00 9.27
CA PRO A 165 -13.06 2.42 7.93
C PRO A 165 -14.21 2.17 6.95
N GLY A 166 -14.23 2.94 5.86
CA GLY A 166 -14.99 2.62 4.65
C GLY A 166 -14.03 2.36 3.49
N GLY A 167 -14.56 2.07 2.31
CA GLY A 167 -13.72 1.92 1.11
C GLY A 167 -13.10 0.53 0.97
N ILE A 168 -12.18 0.38 0.02
CA ILE A 168 -11.57 -0.92 -0.32
C ILE A 168 -11.03 -1.61 0.94
N GLU A 169 -11.41 -2.89 1.11
CA GLU A 169 -11.09 -3.78 2.22
C GLU A 169 -11.67 -3.42 3.60
N ALA A 170 -12.53 -2.42 3.71
CA ALA A 170 -13.19 -2.05 4.97
C ALA A 170 -14.06 -3.18 5.56
N GLY A 171 -14.64 -4.04 4.72
CA GLY A 171 -15.38 -5.24 5.11
C GLY A 171 -14.50 -6.33 5.73
N TYR A 172 -13.17 -6.17 5.73
CA TYR A 172 -12.21 -7.12 6.27
C TYR A 172 -11.32 -6.48 7.35
N PRO A 173 -11.89 -5.97 8.45
CA PRO A 173 -11.15 -5.17 9.43
C PRO A 173 -10.08 -5.93 10.19
N ASN A 174 -10.01 -7.27 10.14
CA ASN A 174 -9.01 -8.04 10.89
C ASN A 174 -7.89 -8.62 10.01
N ILE A 175 -7.86 -8.29 8.72
CA ILE A 175 -6.80 -8.78 7.83
C ILE A 175 -5.64 -7.79 7.75
N MET A 176 -4.45 -8.31 7.46
CA MET A 176 -3.32 -7.51 7.04
C MET A 176 -3.62 -6.88 5.68
N ASN A 177 -3.53 -5.55 5.59
CA ASN A 177 -3.69 -4.86 4.31
C ASN A 177 -2.33 -4.78 3.58
N PRO A 178 -2.32 -4.42 2.29
CA PRO A 178 -1.09 -4.30 1.52
C PRO A 178 -0.09 -3.25 2.02
N VAL A 179 -0.54 -2.20 2.72
CA VAL A 179 0.37 -1.22 3.32
C VAL A 179 1.15 -1.86 4.47
N ASP A 180 0.48 -2.60 5.36
CA ASP A 180 1.13 -3.35 6.44
C ASP A 180 2.17 -4.32 5.86
N SER A 181 1.79 -5.05 4.81
CA SER A 181 2.66 -5.99 4.13
C SER A 181 3.88 -5.29 3.51
N LEU A 182 3.68 -4.19 2.78
CA LEU A 182 4.75 -3.40 2.18
C LEU A 182 5.73 -2.88 3.23
N VAL A 183 5.23 -2.22 4.27
CA VAL A 183 6.07 -1.62 5.32
C VAL A 183 6.87 -2.71 6.02
N SER A 184 6.22 -3.79 6.44
CA SER A 184 6.87 -4.85 7.22
C SER A 184 7.93 -5.61 6.41
N HIS A 185 7.60 -5.99 5.17
CA HIS A 185 8.55 -6.69 4.30
C HIS A 185 9.71 -5.79 3.89
N ALA A 186 9.48 -4.49 3.67
CA ALA A 186 10.56 -3.55 3.38
C ALA A 186 11.56 -3.45 4.55
N GLN A 187 11.09 -3.45 5.80
CA GLN A 187 11.99 -3.43 6.96
C GLN A 187 12.84 -4.71 7.03
N ILE A 188 12.23 -5.89 6.86
CA ILE A 188 12.95 -7.18 6.88
C ILE A 188 13.96 -7.25 5.73
N ALA A 189 13.58 -6.82 4.53
CA ALA A 189 14.47 -6.79 3.38
C ALA A 189 15.68 -5.87 3.62
N GLN A 190 15.46 -4.69 4.23
CA GLN A 190 16.56 -3.80 4.61
C GLN A 190 17.48 -4.45 5.65
N SER A 191 16.94 -5.07 6.71
CA SER A 191 17.73 -5.80 7.71
C SER A 191 18.55 -6.93 7.09
N LEU A 192 17.99 -7.66 6.13
CA LEU A 192 18.69 -8.71 5.40
C LEU A 192 19.85 -8.17 4.56
N LEU A 193 19.63 -7.10 3.80
CA LEU A 193 20.67 -6.46 2.98
C LEU A 193 21.82 -5.92 3.84
N TYR A 194 21.51 -5.27 4.96
CA TYR A 194 22.51 -4.81 5.91
C TYR A 194 23.34 -5.95 6.49
N LYS A 195 22.67 -7.05 6.85
CA LYS A 195 23.37 -8.25 7.34
C LYS A 195 24.25 -8.88 6.28
N LEU A 196 23.80 -8.92 5.02
CA LEU A 196 24.55 -9.44 3.88
C LEU A 196 25.85 -8.69 3.63
N ASP A 197 25.80 -7.36 3.68
CA ASP A 197 26.94 -6.50 3.38
C ASP A 197 27.81 -6.21 4.61
N GLY A 198 27.41 -6.70 5.80
CA GLY A 198 28.07 -6.37 7.06
C GLY A 198 27.99 -4.88 7.41
N LEU A 199 26.97 -4.18 6.90
CA LEU A 199 26.77 -2.74 7.07
C LEU A 199 25.70 -2.48 8.12
N THR A 200 25.84 -1.39 8.87
CA THR A 200 24.73 -0.80 9.60
C THR A 200 23.95 0.18 8.71
N ARG A 201 22.71 0.51 9.09
CA ARG A 201 21.90 1.53 8.38
C ARG A 201 22.61 2.88 8.27
N GLY A 202 23.42 3.25 9.27
CA GLY A 202 24.16 4.51 9.27
C GLY A 202 25.27 4.54 8.22
N GLU A 203 25.81 3.38 7.87
CA GLU A 203 26.92 3.21 6.93
C GLU A 203 26.45 2.98 5.49
N SER A 204 25.15 2.75 5.28
CA SER A 204 24.60 2.51 3.95
C SER A 204 24.20 3.80 3.23
N ASN A 205 24.19 3.77 1.90
CA ASN A 205 23.42 4.74 1.12
C ASN A 205 21.91 4.49 1.25
N THR A 206 21.08 5.38 0.70
CA THR A 206 19.62 5.16 0.64
C THR A 206 19.33 3.97 -0.28
N LEU A 207 18.57 3.00 0.22
CA LEU A 207 18.09 1.88 -0.58
C LEU A 207 16.87 2.31 -1.38
N TRP A 208 16.93 2.13 -2.70
CA TRP A 208 15.89 2.52 -3.62
C TRP A 208 15.13 1.30 -4.12
N MET A 209 13.86 1.19 -3.76
CA MET A 209 12.98 0.13 -4.28
C MET A 209 12.75 0.36 -5.79
N ARG A 210 13.21 -0.57 -6.63
CA ARG A 210 13.03 -0.48 -8.09
C ARG A 210 11.67 -0.99 -8.55
N SER A 211 11.16 -2.00 -7.87
CA SER A 211 9.86 -2.61 -8.17
C SER A 211 9.24 -3.23 -6.93
N LEU A 212 7.92 -3.12 -6.82
CA LEU A 212 7.08 -3.83 -5.86
C LEU A 212 6.09 -4.71 -6.61
N ASN A 213 5.95 -5.95 -6.16
CA ASN A 213 4.83 -6.80 -6.55
C ASN A 213 4.26 -7.46 -5.30
N ILE A 214 2.97 -7.27 -5.05
CA ILE A 214 2.23 -7.92 -3.97
C ILE A 214 1.10 -8.72 -4.63
N ILE A 215 0.93 -9.97 -4.21
CA ILE A 215 -0.20 -10.82 -4.60
C ILE A 215 -0.87 -11.25 -3.31
N ALA A 216 -2.19 -11.20 -3.32
CA ALA A 216 -2.99 -11.42 -2.14
C ALA A 216 -4.07 -12.48 -2.46
N GLU A 217 -4.32 -13.39 -1.53
CA GLU A 217 -5.39 -14.40 -1.66
C GLU A 217 -6.75 -13.82 -1.27
N ASN A 218 -7.88 -14.48 -1.52
CA ASN A 218 -9.16 -13.95 -1.07
C ASN A 218 -9.16 -13.71 0.46
N PRO A 219 -9.49 -12.50 0.96
CA PRO A 219 -9.60 -12.19 2.39
C PRO A 219 -10.40 -13.20 3.22
N ALA A 220 -11.49 -13.74 2.66
CA ALA A 220 -12.33 -14.73 3.34
C ALA A 220 -11.60 -16.06 3.62
N LYS A 221 -10.45 -16.31 2.98
CA LYS A 221 -9.57 -17.46 3.23
C LYS A 221 -8.42 -17.15 4.19
N ARG A 222 -8.25 -15.88 4.59
CA ARG A 222 -7.16 -15.42 5.47
C ARG A 222 -7.60 -15.22 6.93
N ILE A 223 -8.89 -15.45 7.23
CA ILE A 223 -9.50 -15.35 8.56
C ILE A 223 -9.29 -16.64 9.32
#